data_AF-A0A971A8P3-F1
#
_entry.id   AF-A0A971A8P3-F1
#
_cell.length_a   1.000
_cell.length_b   1.000
_cell.length_c   1.000
_cell.angle_alpha   90.00
_cell.angle_beta   90.00
_cell.angle_gamma   90.00
#
_symmetry.space_group_name_H-M   'P 1'
#
loop_
_entity.id
_entity.type
_entity.pdbx_description
1 polymer ?
#
loop_
_entity_poly.entity_id
_entity_poly.type
_entity_poly.pdbx_seq_one_letter_code
_entity_poly.pdbx_strand_id
1 'polypeptide(L)'
;MSFKAQIRNLAKKRNVKAQVLLQNYMFERFLERLSLSEYRDKFVLKGGMLVAAMVGMDARSTMDLDATLRGIPLTEESIHKALTAICNFPIEDKVTLTIGKTEPIRPDDAYGGYRVKITAVYDTIETPFSVDISTGDVITPQAVKYSFRGIFDEEKQFEIWAYNIETVMAEKIETILRRNILNTRPRDFYDIFILSSTQ
;
A
#
# COMPACT_ATOMS: atom_id res chain seq x y z
N MET A 1 -16.23 -23.32 0.66
CA MET A 1 -16.87 -21.99 0.81
C MET A 1 -16.32 -21.09 -0.28
N SER A 2 -17.16 -20.31 -1.00
CA SER A 2 -16.64 -19.44 -2.07
C SER A 2 -15.83 -18.27 -1.50
N PHE A 3 -14.86 -17.76 -2.26
CA PHE A 3 -14.02 -16.62 -1.86
C PHE A 3 -14.86 -15.39 -1.46
N LYS A 4 -15.90 -15.07 -2.24
CA LYS A 4 -16.86 -14.00 -1.92
C LYS A 4 -17.56 -14.22 -0.57
N ALA A 5 -17.91 -15.46 -0.25
CA ALA A 5 -18.51 -15.79 1.05
C ALA A 5 -17.49 -15.67 2.19
N GLN A 6 -16.23 -16.06 1.98
CA GLN A 6 -15.15 -15.88 2.96
C GLN A 6 -14.92 -14.40 3.26
N ILE A 7 -14.77 -13.55 2.22
CA ILE A 7 -14.66 -12.10 2.36
C ILE A 7 -15.84 -11.54 3.14
N ARG A 8 -17.08 -11.87 2.75
CA ARG A 8 -18.29 -11.34 3.44
C ARG A 8 -18.34 -11.76 4.91
N ASN A 9 -18.02 -13.01 5.21
CA ASN A 9 -18.05 -13.54 6.56
C ASN A 9 -16.97 -12.89 7.44
N LEU A 10 -15.75 -12.75 6.92
CA LEU A 10 -14.65 -12.11 7.64
C LEU A 10 -14.89 -10.61 7.82
N ALA A 11 -15.44 -9.93 6.80
CA ALA A 11 -15.82 -8.53 6.88
C ALA A 11 -16.86 -8.28 7.97
N LYS A 12 -17.88 -9.15 8.08
CA LYS A 12 -18.88 -9.10 9.16
C LYS A 12 -18.25 -9.32 10.54
N LYS A 13 -17.31 -10.27 10.67
CA LYS A 13 -16.60 -10.53 11.93
C LYS A 13 -15.73 -9.35 12.37
N ARG A 14 -15.07 -8.68 11.43
CA ARG A 14 -14.18 -7.53 11.69
C ARG A 14 -14.90 -6.17 11.65
N ASN A 15 -16.22 -6.16 11.49
CA ASN A 15 -17.04 -4.94 11.35
C ASN A 15 -16.53 -3.95 10.27
N VAL A 16 -16.03 -4.48 9.15
CA VAL A 16 -15.56 -3.70 8.00
C VAL A 16 -16.43 -3.95 6.77
N LYS A 17 -16.39 -3.02 5.81
CA LYS A 17 -17.05 -3.21 4.52
C LYS A 17 -16.34 -4.33 3.74
N ALA A 18 -17.11 -5.23 3.13
CA ALA A 18 -16.59 -6.34 2.34
C ALA A 18 -15.66 -5.87 1.20
N GLN A 19 -15.97 -4.73 0.56
CA GLN A 19 -15.12 -4.17 -0.49
C GLN A 19 -13.74 -3.74 0.04
N VAL A 20 -13.66 -3.18 1.24
CA VAL A 20 -12.38 -2.77 1.85
C VAL A 20 -11.53 -3.99 2.14
N LEU A 21 -12.14 -5.04 2.68
CA LEU A 21 -11.43 -6.29 2.96
C LEU A 21 -10.95 -6.98 1.68
N LEU A 22 -11.78 -6.96 0.62
CA LEU A 22 -11.40 -7.45 -0.70
C LEU A 22 -10.21 -6.66 -1.26
N GLN A 23 -10.26 -5.33 -1.19
CA GLN A 23 -9.18 -4.45 -1.64
C GLN A 23 -7.87 -4.75 -0.91
N ASN A 24 -7.92 -4.82 0.43
CA ASN A 24 -6.74 -5.08 1.25
C ASN A 24 -6.17 -6.48 1.01
N TYR A 25 -7.01 -7.47 0.74
CA TYR A 25 -6.53 -8.77 0.30
C TYR A 25 -5.77 -8.66 -1.03
N MET A 26 -6.27 -7.91 -2.02
CA MET A 26 -5.54 -7.72 -3.28
C MET A 26 -4.21 -6.96 -3.09
N PHE A 27 -4.15 -6.00 -2.17
CA PHE A 27 -2.89 -5.37 -1.77
C PHE A 27 -1.91 -6.37 -1.15
N GLU A 28 -2.39 -7.19 -0.22
CA GLU A 28 -1.59 -8.25 0.39
C GLU A 28 -0.98 -9.18 -0.66
N ARG A 29 -1.77 -9.59 -1.66
CA ARG A 29 -1.31 -10.46 -2.76
C ARG A 29 -0.25 -9.78 -3.64
N PHE A 30 -0.36 -8.47 -3.90
CA PHE A 30 0.66 -7.70 -4.60
C PHE A 30 1.93 -7.56 -3.77
N LEU A 31 1.80 -7.29 -2.47
CA LEU A 31 2.93 -7.07 -1.58
C LEU A 31 3.69 -8.36 -1.26
N GLU A 32 3.00 -9.48 -1.12
CA GLU A 32 3.69 -10.77 -0.97
C GLU A 32 4.56 -11.04 -2.20
N ARG A 33 4.05 -10.81 -3.42
CA ARG A 33 4.85 -10.88 -4.64
C ARG A 33 6.03 -9.90 -4.64
N LEU A 34 5.83 -8.66 -4.19
CA LEU A 34 6.91 -7.68 -4.05
C LEU A 34 8.01 -8.22 -3.10
N SER A 35 7.62 -8.79 -1.96
CA SER A 35 8.56 -9.32 -0.94
C SER A 35 9.44 -10.46 -1.46
N LEU A 36 8.92 -11.22 -2.42
CA LEU A 36 9.59 -12.38 -3.02
C LEU A 36 10.35 -12.02 -4.31
N SER A 37 10.06 -10.88 -4.92
CA SER A 37 10.66 -10.42 -6.17
C SER A 37 12.10 -9.88 -6.01
N GLU A 38 12.80 -9.73 -7.12
CA GLU A 38 14.10 -9.02 -7.17
C GLU A 38 14.00 -7.53 -6.76
N TYR A 39 12.78 -6.97 -6.73
CA TYR A 39 12.51 -5.58 -6.35
C TYR A 39 12.19 -5.40 -4.86
N ARG A 40 12.24 -6.47 -4.05
CA ARG A 40 11.89 -6.43 -2.62
C ARG A 40 12.61 -5.32 -1.85
N ASP A 41 13.85 -5.01 -2.23
CA ASP A 41 14.69 -4.02 -1.56
C ASP A 41 14.60 -2.63 -2.22
N LYS A 42 13.83 -2.47 -3.30
CA LYS A 42 13.72 -1.26 -4.12
C LYS A 42 12.49 -0.41 -3.80
N PHE A 43 11.46 -0.99 -3.21
CA PHE A 43 10.25 -0.27 -2.80
C PHE A 43 10.20 -0.13 -1.28
N VAL A 44 9.83 1.04 -0.80
CA VAL A 44 9.55 1.29 0.61
C VAL A 44 8.10 1.78 0.73
N LEU A 45 7.27 0.98 1.37
CA LEU A 45 5.85 1.24 1.59
C LEU A 45 5.63 2.45 2.50
N LYS A 46 4.62 3.27 2.20
CA LYS A 46 4.23 4.42 3.00
C LYS A 46 2.72 4.66 2.98
N GLY A 47 2.29 5.79 3.52
CA GLY A 47 0.93 6.28 3.37
C GLY A 47 -0.13 5.51 4.17
N GLY A 48 -1.38 5.61 3.72
CA GLY A 48 -2.55 5.16 4.49
C GLY A 48 -2.65 3.64 4.64
N MET A 49 -2.06 2.87 3.73
CA MET A 49 -1.99 1.42 3.85
C MET A 49 -1.15 1.03 5.06
N LEU A 50 0.06 1.59 5.16
CA LEU A 50 0.97 1.29 6.26
C LEU A 50 0.34 1.62 7.61
N VAL A 51 -0.35 2.77 7.71
CA VAL A 51 -1.11 3.12 8.92
C VAL A 51 -2.18 2.08 9.23
N ALA A 52 -2.98 1.68 8.24
CA ALA A 52 -4.00 0.64 8.41
C ALA A 52 -3.43 -0.70 8.86
N ALA A 53 -2.23 -1.04 8.41
CA ALA A 53 -1.52 -2.24 8.84
C ALA A 53 -1.08 -2.16 10.31
N MET A 54 -0.61 -0.99 10.76
CA MET A 54 -0.15 -0.75 12.13
C MET A 54 -1.28 -0.76 13.16
N VAL A 55 -2.40 -0.10 12.85
CA VAL A 55 -3.48 0.15 13.84
C VAL A 55 -4.71 -0.75 13.69
N GLY A 56 -4.74 -1.56 12.63
CA GLY A 56 -5.88 -2.42 12.30
C GLY A 56 -6.80 -1.83 11.22
N MET A 57 -7.26 -2.70 10.31
CA MET A 57 -8.11 -2.31 9.18
C MET A 57 -9.52 -1.85 9.58
N ASP A 58 -9.98 -2.25 10.76
CA ASP A 58 -11.22 -1.81 11.40
C ASP A 58 -11.15 -0.35 11.86
N ALA A 59 -9.96 0.12 12.23
CA ALA A 59 -9.71 1.52 12.56
C ALA A 59 -9.45 2.37 11.31
N ARG A 60 -8.76 1.83 10.29
CA ARG A 60 -8.39 2.60 9.09
C ARG A 60 -8.51 1.80 7.79
N SER A 61 -9.35 2.26 6.87
CA SER A 61 -9.44 1.72 5.50
C SER A 61 -8.66 2.57 4.49
N THR A 62 -7.91 1.96 3.58
CA THR A 62 -7.29 2.65 2.43
C THR A 62 -7.76 2.03 1.10
N MET A 63 -7.67 2.80 0.02
CA MET A 63 -7.94 2.33 -1.34
C MET A 63 -6.73 2.50 -2.27
N ASP A 64 -5.64 3.07 -1.77
CA ASP A 64 -4.43 3.36 -2.51
C ASP A 64 -3.24 2.71 -1.80
N LEU A 65 -2.27 2.28 -2.61
CA LEU A 65 -0.98 1.79 -2.16
C LEU A 65 0.09 2.82 -2.51
N ASP A 66 0.72 3.42 -1.50
CA ASP A 66 1.80 4.39 -1.70
C ASP A 66 3.15 3.74 -1.42
N ALA A 67 4.13 3.95 -2.29
CA ALA A 67 5.51 3.52 -2.05
C ALA A 67 6.50 4.55 -2.58
N THR A 68 7.69 4.58 -1.98
CA THR A 68 8.84 5.27 -2.57
C THR A 68 9.83 4.27 -3.14
N LEU A 69 10.36 4.61 -4.29
CA LEU A 69 11.42 3.89 -4.97
C LEU A 69 12.77 4.28 -4.38
N ARG A 70 13.70 3.32 -4.32
CA ARG A 70 15.11 3.58 -3.96
C ARG A 70 16.05 2.70 -4.77
N GLY A 71 17.22 3.25 -5.09
CA GLY A 71 18.29 2.50 -5.75
C GLY A 71 17.97 2.02 -7.17
N ILE A 72 16.96 2.61 -7.82
CA ILE A 72 16.68 2.57 -9.26
C ILE A 72 16.04 3.92 -9.69
N PRO A 73 16.14 4.32 -10.98
CA PRO A 73 15.54 5.57 -11.47
C PRO A 73 14.01 5.57 -11.41
N LEU A 74 13.43 6.74 -11.11
CA LEU A 74 11.98 6.96 -11.23
C LEU A 74 11.65 7.33 -12.67
N THR A 75 11.52 6.32 -13.53
CA THR A 75 11.07 6.46 -14.93
C THR A 75 9.92 5.51 -15.20
N GLU A 76 9.05 5.87 -16.14
CA GLU A 76 7.93 5.00 -16.57
C GLU A 76 8.41 3.60 -16.98
N GLU A 77 9.53 3.51 -17.71
CA GLU A 77 10.15 2.24 -18.10
C GLU A 77 10.59 1.41 -16.88
N SER A 78 11.31 2.02 -15.93
CA SER A 78 11.80 1.34 -14.73
C SER A 78 10.64 0.84 -13.87
N ILE A 79 9.60 1.66 -13.72
CA ILE A 79 8.37 1.31 -12.99
C ILE A 79 7.63 0.18 -13.69
N HIS A 80 7.42 0.28 -15.00
CA HIS A 80 6.73 -0.75 -15.77
C HIS A 80 7.46 -2.09 -15.67
N LYS A 81 8.79 -2.09 -15.82
CA LYS A 81 9.63 -3.28 -15.66
C LYS A 81 9.50 -3.89 -14.27
N ALA A 82 9.61 -3.06 -13.23
CA ALA A 82 9.52 -3.50 -11.84
C ALA A 82 8.15 -4.11 -11.51
N LEU A 83 7.08 -3.38 -11.81
CA LEU A 83 5.72 -3.85 -11.55
C LEU A 83 5.39 -5.09 -12.38
N THR A 84 5.88 -5.21 -13.62
CA THR A 84 5.66 -6.41 -14.43
C THR A 84 6.27 -7.63 -13.78
N ALA A 85 7.51 -7.52 -13.30
CA ALA A 85 8.17 -8.61 -12.59
C ALA A 85 7.46 -8.97 -11.27
N ILE A 86 7.00 -7.98 -10.52
CA ILE A 86 6.24 -8.19 -9.28
C ILE A 86 4.91 -8.87 -9.57
N CYS A 87 4.09 -8.32 -10.49
CA CYS A 87 2.77 -8.87 -10.83
C CYS A 87 2.83 -10.30 -11.36
N ASN A 88 3.88 -10.64 -12.11
CA ASN A 88 4.09 -11.98 -12.69
C ASN A 88 4.82 -12.95 -11.74
N PHE A 89 5.21 -12.53 -10.54
CA PHE A 89 5.87 -13.42 -9.60
C PHE A 89 4.94 -14.58 -9.23
N PRO A 90 5.38 -15.86 -9.39
CA PRO A 90 4.51 -17.00 -9.21
C PRO A 90 4.25 -17.27 -7.72
N ILE A 91 2.99 -17.17 -7.30
CA ILE A 91 2.51 -17.66 -6.00
C ILE A 91 1.17 -18.40 -6.17
N GLU A 92 0.90 -19.37 -5.30
CA GLU A 92 -0.32 -20.20 -5.35
C GLU A 92 -1.49 -19.53 -4.61
N ASP A 93 -2.04 -18.46 -5.17
CA ASP A 93 -3.15 -17.69 -4.55
C ASP A 93 -4.38 -17.52 -5.45
N LYS A 94 -4.32 -18.00 -6.70
CA LYS A 94 -5.35 -17.85 -7.75
C LYS A 94 -5.68 -16.40 -8.12
N VAL A 95 -4.79 -15.46 -7.80
CA VAL A 95 -4.92 -14.06 -8.19
C VAL A 95 -4.01 -13.76 -9.37
N THR A 96 -4.59 -13.17 -10.42
CA THR A 96 -3.84 -12.61 -11.53
C THR A 96 -3.79 -11.09 -11.38
N LEU A 97 -2.62 -10.49 -11.57
CA LEU A 97 -2.43 -9.05 -11.52
C LEU A 97 -2.07 -8.52 -12.91
N THR A 98 -2.88 -7.61 -13.44
CA THR A 98 -2.66 -7.01 -14.76
C THR A 98 -2.34 -5.52 -14.60
N ILE A 99 -1.22 -5.10 -15.18
CA ILE A 99 -0.83 -3.68 -15.20
C ILE A 99 -1.66 -2.95 -16.25
N GLY A 100 -2.22 -1.82 -15.84
CA GLY A 100 -2.97 -0.90 -16.67
C GLY A 100 -2.16 0.37 -16.95
N LYS A 101 -2.87 1.49 -17.00
CA LYS A 101 -2.30 2.79 -17.37
C LYS A 101 -1.34 3.31 -16.28
N THR A 102 -0.23 3.88 -16.74
CA THR A 102 0.70 4.69 -15.94
C THR A 102 0.46 6.17 -16.22
N GLU A 103 0.36 6.99 -15.19
CA GLU A 103 0.13 8.43 -15.29
C GLU A 103 1.09 9.19 -14.36
N PRO A 104 1.74 10.27 -14.81
CA PRO A 104 2.53 11.11 -13.91
C PRO A 104 1.62 11.78 -12.88
N ILE A 105 2.10 11.91 -11.66
CA ILE A 105 1.43 12.58 -10.54
C ILE A 105 2.38 13.56 -9.86
N ARG A 106 1.81 14.50 -9.10
CA ARG A 106 2.56 15.46 -8.27
C ARG A 106 3.63 16.23 -9.06
N PRO A 107 3.27 16.92 -10.17
CA PRO A 107 4.24 17.60 -11.03
C PRO A 107 5.03 18.71 -10.31
N ASP A 108 4.51 19.20 -9.18
CA ASP A 108 5.13 20.24 -8.36
C ASP A 108 6.18 19.68 -7.36
N ASP A 109 6.24 18.36 -7.16
CA ASP A 109 7.25 17.72 -6.31
C ASP A 109 8.59 17.66 -7.05
N ALA A 110 9.72 17.78 -6.34
CA ALA A 110 11.06 17.86 -6.93
C ALA A 110 11.42 16.70 -7.89
N TYR A 111 10.87 15.52 -7.65
CA TYR A 111 11.07 14.33 -8.48
C TYR A 111 9.78 13.84 -9.16
N GLY A 112 8.65 14.50 -8.93
CA GLY A 112 7.33 14.01 -9.33
C GLY A 112 6.97 12.64 -8.76
N GLY A 113 6.11 11.92 -9.49
CA GLY A 113 5.71 10.56 -9.17
C GLY A 113 4.95 9.92 -10.33
N TYR A 114 4.65 8.63 -10.19
CA TYR A 114 3.79 7.91 -11.12
C TYR A 114 2.70 7.16 -10.38
N ARG A 115 1.49 7.22 -10.91
CA ARG A 115 0.38 6.36 -10.53
C ARG A 115 0.23 5.26 -11.57
N VAL A 116 0.29 4.02 -11.13
CA VAL A 116 0.06 2.86 -12.00
C VAL A 116 -1.21 2.15 -11.58
N LYS A 117 -2.16 2.01 -12.51
CA LYS A 117 -3.36 1.21 -12.28
C LYS A 117 -3.02 -0.27 -12.41
N ILE A 118 -3.53 -1.09 -11.50
CA ILE A 118 -3.41 -2.54 -11.52
C ILE A 118 -4.80 -3.13 -11.31
N THR A 119 -5.14 -4.15 -12.08
CA THR A 119 -6.38 -4.92 -11.89
C THR A 119 -6.03 -6.29 -11.33
N ALA A 120 -6.50 -6.58 -10.11
CA ALA A 120 -6.45 -7.91 -9.55
C ALA A 120 -7.69 -8.71 -9.96
N VAL A 121 -7.50 -9.94 -10.41
CA VAL A 121 -8.57 -10.83 -10.82
C VAL A 121 -8.47 -12.12 -10.00
N TYR A 122 -9.56 -12.45 -9.30
CA TYR A 122 -9.75 -13.76 -8.68
C TYR A 122 -11.03 -14.36 -9.25
N ASP A 123 -10.91 -15.45 -10.02
CA ASP A 123 -12.02 -16.07 -10.74
C ASP A 123 -12.74 -15.05 -11.65
N THR A 124 -13.94 -14.60 -11.31
CA THR A 124 -14.73 -13.59 -12.05
C THR A 124 -14.74 -12.21 -11.38
N ILE A 125 -14.03 -12.05 -10.26
CA ILE A 125 -14.02 -10.82 -9.46
C ILE A 125 -12.84 -9.96 -9.88
N GLU A 126 -13.13 -8.83 -10.51
CA GLU A 126 -12.15 -7.80 -10.83
C GLU A 126 -12.10 -6.74 -9.73
N THR A 127 -10.90 -6.45 -9.23
CA THR A 127 -10.64 -5.45 -8.20
C THR A 127 -9.52 -4.52 -8.68
N PRO A 128 -9.87 -3.38 -9.28
CA PRO A 128 -8.87 -2.39 -9.68
C PRO A 128 -8.32 -1.65 -8.45
N PHE A 129 -7.03 -1.32 -8.51
CA PHE A 129 -6.34 -0.49 -7.54
C PHE A 129 -5.23 0.33 -8.18
N SER A 130 -4.70 1.31 -7.46
CA SER A 130 -3.59 2.13 -7.92
C SER A 130 -2.39 1.97 -6.99
N VAL A 131 -1.20 1.99 -7.58
CA VAL A 131 0.08 2.09 -6.86
C VAL A 131 0.69 3.44 -7.20
N ASP A 132 0.82 4.30 -6.20
CA ASP A 132 1.48 5.60 -6.30
C ASP A 132 2.94 5.44 -5.91
N ILE A 133 3.83 5.78 -6.83
CA ILE A 133 5.27 5.59 -6.71
C ILE A 133 5.96 6.96 -6.78
N SER A 134 6.65 7.33 -5.71
CA SER A 134 7.53 8.50 -5.64
C SER A 134 9.01 8.08 -5.51
N THR A 135 9.92 9.06 -5.41
CA THR A 135 11.33 8.83 -5.08
C THR A 135 11.90 10.03 -4.33
N GLY A 136 13.08 9.87 -3.73
CA GLY A 136 13.80 10.97 -3.09
C GLY A 136 13.29 11.35 -1.71
N ASP A 137 12.37 10.57 -1.13
CA ASP A 137 11.83 10.83 0.19
C ASP A 137 12.90 10.63 1.28
N VAL A 138 12.95 11.57 2.23
CA VAL A 138 13.84 11.50 3.39
C VAL A 138 13.15 10.70 4.50
N ILE A 139 13.73 9.56 4.86
CA ILE A 139 13.18 8.65 5.89
C ILE A 139 14.10 8.70 7.10
N THR A 140 13.59 9.15 8.25
CA THR A 140 14.38 9.40 9.47
C THR A 140 13.82 8.63 10.66
N PRO A 141 14.64 7.85 11.40
CA PRO A 141 16.07 7.60 11.15
C PRO A 141 16.37 6.76 9.90
N GLN A 142 15.53 5.77 9.58
CA GLN A 142 15.69 4.93 8.38
C GLN A 142 14.42 4.13 8.10
N ALA A 143 14.31 3.58 6.90
CA ALA A 143 13.27 2.59 6.58
C ALA A 143 13.43 1.34 7.45
N VAL A 144 12.31 0.73 7.80
CA VAL A 144 12.24 -0.48 8.63
C VAL A 144 11.57 -1.61 7.88
N LYS A 145 11.83 -2.86 8.26
CA LYS A 145 11.04 -3.99 7.77
C LYS A 145 9.75 -4.09 8.58
N TYR A 146 8.62 -4.04 7.90
CA TYR A 146 7.31 -4.25 8.49
C TYR A 146 6.81 -5.66 8.13
N SER A 147 6.40 -6.43 9.14
CA SER A 147 5.84 -7.78 8.97
C SER A 147 4.33 -7.71 8.77
N PHE A 148 3.86 -8.13 7.60
CA PHE A 148 2.44 -8.29 7.30
C PHE A 148 2.00 -9.71 7.64
N ARG A 149 0.81 -9.84 8.24
CA ARG A 149 0.14 -11.13 8.46
C ARG A 149 -0.95 -11.33 7.43
N GLY A 150 -1.14 -12.57 6.97
CA GLY A 150 -2.18 -12.92 6.02
C GLY A 150 -3.58 -12.66 6.57
N ILE A 151 -4.46 -12.07 5.75
CA ILE A 151 -5.84 -11.75 6.13
C ILE A 151 -6.66 -13.01 6.45
N PHE A 152 -6.42 -14.11 5.73
CA PHE A 152 -7.11 -15.39 5.91
C PHE A 152 -6.28 -16.44 6.67
N ASP A 153 -4.98 -16.19 6.84
CA ASP A 153 -4.03 -17.12 7.43
C ASP A 153 -2.97 -16.31 8.19
N GLU A 154 -3.16 -16.17 9.50
CA GLU A 154 -2.31 -15.32 10.35
C GLU A 154 -0.91 -15.91 10.59
N GLU A 155 -0.73 -17.21 10.30
CA GLU A 155 0.57 -17.88 10.34
C GLU A 155 1.44 -17.51 9.14
N LYS A 156 0.82 -17.12 8.01
CA LYS A 156 1.55 -16.59 6.87
C LYS A 156 1.98 -15.16 7.14
N GLN A 157 3.29 -14.95 7.02
CA GLN A 157 3.91 -13.64 7.20
C GLN A 157 4.91 -13.34 6.09
N PHE A 158 5.00 -12.07 5.73
CA PHE A 158 6.01 -11.57 4.81
C PHE A 158 6.46 -10.17 5.22
N GLU A 159 7.71 -9.84 4.90
CA GLU A 159 8.31 -8.55 5.27
C GLU A 159 8.42 -7.64 4.06
N ILE A 160 8.11 -6.36 4.25
CA ILE A 160 8.29 -5.29 3.26
C ILE A 160 9.02 -4.13 3.92
N TRP A 161 9.92 -3.48 3.18
CA TRP A 161 10.46 -2.20 3.63
C TRP A 161 9.36 -1.16 3.71
N ALA A 162 9.28 -0.44 4.81
CA ALA A 162 8.27 0.56 5.07
C ALA A 162 8.87 1.77 5.79
N TYR A 163 8.11 2.86 5.81
CA TYR A 163 8.44 3.98 6.68
C TYR A 163 8.33 3.54 8.14
N ASN A 164 9.28 4.02 8.95
CA ASN A 164 9.13 4.00 10.39
C ASN A 164 8.04 5.01 10.82
N ILE A 165 7.52 4.82 12.02
CA ILE A 165 6.41 5.63 12.54
C ILE A 165 6.75 7.11 12.60
N GLU A 166 7.98 7.47 12.96
CA GLU A 166 8.41 8.86 13.08
C GLU A 166 8.33 9.59 11.73
N THR A 167 8.73 8.93 10.62
CA THR A 167 8.58 9.49 9.28
C THR A 167 7.12 9.60 8.87
N VAL A 168 6.30 8.58 9.16
CA VAL A 168 4.85 8.61 8.86
C VAL A 168 4.16 9.77 9.59
N MET A 169 4.45 9.96 10.87
CA MET A 169 3.90 11.06 11.66
C MET A 169 4.39 12.42 11.16
N ALA A 170 5.69 12.54 10.87
CA ALA A 170 6.28 13.78 10.37
C ALA A 170 5.66 14.22 9.04
N GLU A 171 5.50 13.31 8.07
CA GLU A 171 4.86 13.63 6.78
C GLU A 171 3.41 14.11 6.94
N LYS A 172 2.65 13.50 7.87
CA LYS A 172 1.27 13.89 8.13
C LYS A 172 1.18 15.26 8.78
N ILE A 173 2.03 15.53 9.76
CA ILE A 173 2.11 16.85 10.41
C ILE A 173 2.53 17.91 9.39
N GLU A 174 3.57 17.66 8.59
CA GLU A 174 4.00 18.55 7.51
C GLU A 174 2.84 18.86 6.56
N THR A 175 2.12 17.83 6.12
CA THR A 175 1.00 18.00 5.19
C THR A 175 -0.12 18.84 5.81
N ILE A 176 -0.42 18.63 7.09
CA ILE A 176 -1.42 19.42 7.82
C ILE A 176 -1.01 20.89 7.87
N LEU A 177 0.25 21.16 8.27
CA LEU A 177 0.78 22.51 8.41
C LEU A 177 0.88 23.23 7.07
N ARG A 178 1.40 22.56 6.03
CA ARG A 178 1.55 23.12 4.69
C ARG A 178 0.22 23.52 4.07
N ARG A 179 -0.82 22.70 4.25
CA ARG A 179 -2.16 22.99 3.70
C ARG A 179 -2.92 24.05 4.51
N ASN A 180 -2.60 24.20 5.79
CA ASN A 180 -3.17 25.22 6.68
C ASN A 180 -4.70 25.34 6.52
N ILE A 181 -5.23 26.54 6.25
CA ILE A 181 -6.68 26.81 6.09
C ILE A 181 -7.31 26.10 4.88
N LEU A 182 -6.52 25.62 3.93
CA LEU A 182 -6.97 24.89 2.73
C LEU A 182 -6.93 23.36 2.93
N ASN A 183 -6.78 22.90 4.18
CA ASN A 183 -6.63 21.49 4.47
C ASN A 183 -7.95 20.71 4.29
N THR A 184 -7.93 19.74 3.36
CA THR A 184 -9.02 18.82 3.06
C THR A 184 -8.69 17.37 3.42
N ARG A 185 -7.69 17.16 4.29
CA ARG A 185 -7.18 15.84 4.71
C ARG A 185 -7.46 15.57 6.20
N PRO A 186 -8.73 15.46 6.62
CA PRO A 186 -9.08 15.14 8.01
C PRO A 186 -8.53 13.77 8.45
N ARG A 187 -8.27 12.87 7.49
CA ARG A 187 -7.64 11.56 7.73
C ARG A 187 -6.22 11.70 8.30
N ASP A 188 -5.47 12.75 7.97
CA ASP A 188 -4.12 12.92 8.53
C ASP A 188 -4.17 13.24 10.02
N PHE A 189 -5.18 14.00 10.48
CA PHE A 189 -5.40 14.23 11.92
C PHE A 189 -5.78 12.94 12.65
N TYR A 190 -6.68 12.14 12.07
CA TYR A 190 -7.05 10.84 12.62
C TYR A 190 -5.84 9.90 12.69
N ASP A 191 -5.07 9.83 11.61
CA ASP A 191 -3.90 8.96 11.51
C ASP A 191 -2.84 9.35 12.57
N ILE A 192 -2.62 10.64 12.85
CA ILE A 192 -1.74 11.08 13.95
C ILE A 192 -2.29 10.65 15.31
N PHE A 193 -3.58 10.91 15.57
CA PHE A 193 -4.22 10.59 16.85
C PHE A 193 -4.17 9.09 17.16
N ILE A 194 -4.48 8.24 16.17
CA ILE A 194 -4.51 6.80 16.38
C ILE A 194 -3.10 6.24 16.55
N LEU A 195 -2.12 6.71 15.75
CA LEU A 195 -0.72 6.31 15.89
C LEU A 195 -0.17 6.68 17.27
N SER A 196 -0.41 7.91 17.74
CA SER A 196 0.06 8.35 19.08
C SER A 196 -0.62 7.64 20.25
N SER A 197 -1.75 6.95 20.00
CA SER A 197 -2.52 6.25 21.03
C SER A 197 -2.25 4.74 21.06
N THR A 198 -1.60 4.19 20.03
CA THR A 198 -1.50 2.74 19.81
C THR A 198 -0.08 2.23 19.55
N GLN A 199 0.88 3.12 19.35
CA GLN A 199 2.28 2.81 19.03
C GLN A 199 3.20 3.62 19.95
#